data_AF-A0A1I7HG53-F1
#
_entry.id   AF-A0A1I7HG53-F1
#
_cell.length_a   1.000
_cell.length_b   1.000
_cell.length_c   1.000
_cell.angle_alpha   90.00
_cell.angle_beta   90.00
_cell.angle_gamma   90.00
#
_symmetry.space_group_name_H-M   'P 1'
#
loop_
_entity.id
_entity.type
_entity.pdbx_description
1 polymer ?
#
loop_
_entity_poly.entity_id
_entity_poly.type
_entity_poly.pdbx_seq_one_letter_code
_entity_poly.pdbx_strand_id
1 'polypeptide(L)'
;MSKLKTALLSTVVLGATCLSHPVFADQQGNAIISKTNYDSVSKTFEVIAQQSSNGKTIKQVDAAVWSEENGQDDIKWYSTSDISNGQARVRFNLANHGNRAGNYITHVYTTYSDGSRLGVALENTKINPKMPQVSVKDGAIQMATDVYAPSNGIIYYAVWSEENGQDDIKWYPDTGTGITSADLKNHSGYGKYNIHTYLFQNGKMTGISGQDITINRQNISYQITPVDDKNYDVLITNVPNYMSSISVPTWSNVNGQDDIKWYTASKISENTYKVRVQLANHGFALGDYSVHIYGQNAISNSFEGLAVTTGFKVEQISGLVSPDVNISDSNVTAGTFKVNVSEKAMSKRVTTLRVQVTSNSNSQKSKTFEAKTTTYGKISQVVDLKSINSQADTFSVSATVIYSDNSTANFALSNQSYKPQATPTPRITTYINETNTYPVGQCTWAVKSLAPWIPNWLGNAGGWATNAKAKGFRTGSTPRVGSIAVWPNDGGGYGHVAYVTDVASNTRIQVKESNYAGNQYIANFRGWFNPLDSFWGGSVTYIYPD
;
A
#
# COMPACT_ATOMS: atom_id res chain seq x y z
N MET A 1 -1.00 25.08 -65.72
CA MET A 1 -0.29 25.04 -67.01
C MET A 1 -0.67 23.77 -67.74
N SER A 2 -1.55 23.90 -68.72
CA SER A 2 -2.00 22.81 -69.60
C SER A 2 -0.89 22.40 -70.56
N LYS A 3 -0.73 21.11 -70.82
CA LYS A 3 -0.05 20.62 -72.01
C LYS A 3 -0.89 19.52 -72.65
N LEU A 4 -1.68 19.94 -73.63
CA LEU A 4 -2.20 19.12 -74.72
C LEU A 4 -1.03 18.43 -75.46
N LYS A 5 -1.21 17.16 -75.84
CA LYS A 5 -0.43 16.53 -76.92
C LYS A 5 -1.39 15.98 -77.99
N THR A 6 -1.50 16.81 -79.01
CA THR A 6 -1.69 16.62 -80.45
C THR A 6 -1.89 15.21 -81.01
N ALA A 7 -2.98 15.06 -81.76
CA ALA A 7 -3.26 13.99 -82.72
C ALA A 7 -2.47 14.19 -84.03
N LEU A 8 -2.10 13.10 -84.71
CA LEU A 8 -1.68 13.12 -86.11
C LEU A 8 -2.66 12.28 -86.94
N LEU A 9 -3.46 12.95 -87.76
CA LEU A 9 -4.12 12.35 -88.92
C LEU A 9 -3.15 12.43 -90.12
N SER A 10 -3.01 11.32 -90.85
CA SER A 10 -2.46 11.31 -92.20
C SER A 10 -3.49 10.61 -93.09
N THR A 11 -4.08 11.37 -94.01
CA THR A 11 -4.95 10.88 -95.07
C THR A 11 -4.40 11.41 -96.39
N VAL A 12 -3.95 10.50 -97.25
CA VAL A 12 -3.69 10.76 -98.67
C VAL A 12 -4.76 10.03 -99.45
N VAL A 13 -5.53 10.77 -100.25
CA VAL A 13 -6.46 10.26 -101.25
C VAL A 13 -5.73 10.26 -102.59
N LEU A 14 -5.71 9.13 -103.29
CA LEU A 14 -5.61 9.10 -104.75
C LEU A 14 -6.42 7.90 -105.27
N GLY A 15 -7.44 8.18 -106.07
CA GLY A 15 -8.32 7.18 -106.65
C GLY A 15 -7.80 6.64 -107.97
N ALA A 16 -8.12 5.37 -108.24
CA ALA A 16 -8.33 4.83 -109.58
C ALA A 16 -9.25 3.61 -109.45
N THR A 17 -10.44 3.71 -110.03
CA THR A 17 -11.45 2.64 -110.10
C THR A 17 -11.06 1.62 -111.17
N CYS A 18 -11.01 0.35 -110.79
CA CYS A 18 -11.12 -0.78 -111.71
C CYS A 18 -12.09 -1.80 -111.11
N LEU A 19 -13.19 -2.03 -111.82
CA LEU A 19 -14.22 -3.00 -111.48
C LEU A 19 -13.66 -4.42 -111.69
N SER A 20 -13.49 -5.15 -110.59
CA SER A 20 -13.41 -6.61 -110.59
C SER A 20 -14.29 -7.13 -109.45
N HIS A 21 -15.08 -8.17 -109.75
CA HIS A 21 -16.10 -8.75 -108.91
C HIS A 21 -15.63 -9.02 -107.46
N PRO A 22 -16.39 -8.62 -106.42
CA PRO A 22 -16.09 -9.08 -105.07
C PRO A 22 -16.45 -10.56 -104.96
N VAL A 23 -15.43 -11.41 -104.78
CA VAL A 23 -15.63 -12.66 -104.03
C VAL A 23 -15.90 -12.22 -102.60
N PHE A 24 -17.16 -12.30 -102.16
CA PHE A 24 -17.50 -12.16 -100.75
C PHE A 24 -16.90 -13.36 -100.01
N ALA A 25 -15.72 -13.18 -99.41
CA ALA A 25 -15.29 -14.02 -98.32
C ALA A 25 -16.28 -13.78 -97.17
N ASP A 26 -17.07 -14.81 -96.86
CA ASP A 26 -17.99 -14.83 -95.73
C ASP A 26 -17.17 -14.72 -94.43
N GLN A 27 -16.95 -13.49 -93.94
CA GLN A 27 -16.26 -13.29 -92.67
C GLN A 27 -17.19 -13.71 -91.54
N GLN A 28 -17.08 -14.98 -91.13
CA GLN A 28 -17.74 -15.48 -89.93
C GLN A 28 -17.35 -14.63 -88.73
N GLY A 29 -18.35 -14.25 -87.93
CA GLY A 29 -18.16 -13.41 -86.74
C GLY A 29 -17.35 -14.11 -85.65
N ASN A 30 -16.61 -13.33 -84.87
CA ASN A 30 -15.93 -13.84 -83.68
C ASN A 30 -16.90 -13.99 -82.50
N ALA A 31 -16.49 -14.73 -81.47
CA ALA A 31 -17.22 -14.82 -80.22
C ALA A 31 -17.28 -13.46 -79.50
N ILE A 32 -18.42 -13.17 -78.89
CA ILE A 32 -18.61 -12.01 -78.02
C ILE A 32 -18.09 -12.39 -76.64
N ILE A 33 -17.10 -11.66 -76.14
CA ILE A 33 -16.50 -11.90 -74.83
C ILE A 33 -17.07 -10.90 -73.83
N SER A 34 -17.57 -11.41 -72.72
CA SER A 34 -18.05 -10.61 -71.60
C SER A 34 -17.56 -11.18 -70.27
N LYS A 35 -17.75 -10.41 -69.21
CA LYS A 35 -17.40 -10.80 -67.84
C LYS A 35 -18.54 -10.42 -66.91
N THR A 36 -18.88 -11.31 -65.97
CA THR A 36 -19.85 -11.00 -64.92
C THR A 36 -19.26 -10.01 -63.92
N ASN A 37 -20.12 -9.32 -63.18
CA ASN A 37 -19.66 -8.59 -62.00
C ASN A 37 -18.99 -9.54 -61.01
N TYR A 38 -18.03 -9.01 -60.25
CA TYR A 38 -17.40 -9.74 -59.15
C TYR A 38 -18.40 -9.97 -58.02
N ASP A 39 -18.63 -11.23 -57.69
CA ASP A 39 -19.45 -11.62 -56.56
C ASP A 39 -18.64 -11.55 -55.26
N SER A 40 -18.97 -10.57 -54.43
CA SER A 40 -18.30 -10.36 -53.15
C SER A 40 -18.53 -11.47 -52.12
N VAL A 41 -19.55 -12.34 -52.28
CA VAL A 41 -19.81 -13.46 -51.36
C VAL A 41 -18.97 -14.67 -51.77
N SER A 42 -19.12 -15.15 -53.01
CA SER A 42 -18.37 -16.31 -53.50
C SER A 42 -16.91 -15.99 -53.89
N LYS A 43 -16.54 -14.71 -53.92
CA LYS A 43 -15.20 -14.21 -54.31
C LYS A 43 -14.81 -14.61 -55.74
N THR A 44 -15.80 -14.69 -56.64
CA THR A 44 -15.62 -15.15 -58.02
C THR A 44 -16.20 -14.18 -59.05
N PHE A 45 -15.73 -14.28 -60.29
CA PHE A 45 -16.42 -13.77 -61.48
C PHE A 45 -16.28 -14.79 -62.61
N GLU A 46 -17.15 -14.72 -63.60
CA GLU A 46 -17.07 -15.56 -64.78
C GLU A 46 -16.72 -14.75 -66.02
N VAL A 47 -15.78 -15.27 -66.81
CA VAL A 47 -15.58 -14.87 -68.20
C VAL A 47 -16.48 -15.73 -69.05
N ILE A 48 -17.24 -15.09 -69.94
CA ILE A 48 -18.21 -15.74 -70.82
C ILE A 48 -17.78 -15.46 -72.26
N ALA A 49 -17.59 -16.51 -73.05
CA ALA A 49 -17.47 -16.40 -74.50
C ALA A 49 -18.75 -16.94 -75.14
N GLN A 50 -19.45 -16.10 -75.90
CA GLN A 50 -20.67 -16.46 -76.60
C GLN A 50 -20.41 -16.49 -78.11
N GLN A 51 -20.67 -17.63 -78.74
CA GLN A 51 -20.64 -17.75 -80.20
C GLN A 51 -21.72 -16.85 -80.81
N SER A 52 -21.32 -16.07 -81.83
CA SER A 52 -22.22 -15.23 -82.63
C SER A 52 -23.09 -16.09 -83.56
N SER A 53 -24.27 -15.60 -83.97
CA SER A 53 -25.23 -16.35 -84.80
C SER A 53 -24.65 -16.89 -86.12
N ASN A 54 -23.73 -16.16 -86.75
CA ASN A 54 -22.94 -16.59 -87.93
C ASN A 54 -21.44 -16.74 -87.58
N GLY A 55 -21.14 -17.03 -86.32
CA GLY A 55 -19.79 -17.02 -85.80
C GLY A 55 -19.12 -18.39 -85.81
N LYS A 56 -17.79 -18.37 -85.81
CA LYS A 56 -16.96 -19.57 -85.75
C LYS A 56 -17.30 -20.40 -84.51
N THR A 57 -17.34 -21.73 -84.65
CA THR A 57 -17.55 -22.65 -83.52
C THR A 57 -16.41 -22.54 -82.52
N ILE A 58 -16.73 -22.22 -81.27
CA ILE A 58 -15.77 -22.18 -80.17
C ILE A 58 -15.31 -23.61 -79.85
N LYS A 59 -14.00 -23.79 -79.64
CA LYS A 59 -13.40 -25.06 -79.23
C LYS A 59 -12.85 -25.02 -77.80
N GLN A 60 -12.29 -23.89 -77.39
CA GLN A 60 -11.71 -23.70 -76.07
C GLN A 60 -11.65 -22.21 -75.74
N VAL A 61 -11.78 -21.88 -74.44
CA VAL A 61 -11.54 -20.54 -73.92
C VAL A 61 -10.51 -20.61 -72.81
N ASP A 62 -9.50 -19.76 -72.91
CA ASP A 62 -8.48 -19.56 -71.88
C ASP A 62 -8.57 -18.11 -71.36
N ALA A 63 -8.74 -17.93 -70.07
CA ALA A 63 -8.66 -16.63 -69.40
C ALA A 63 -7.36 -16.56 -68.59
N ALA A 64 -6.46 -15.68 -69.01
CA ALA A 64 -5.31 -15.25 -68.21
C ALA A 64 -5.75 -14.11 -67.29
N VAL A 65 -5.62 -14.32 -65.97
CA VAL A 65 -5.95 -13.31 -64.97
C VAL A 65 -4.73 -13.06 -64.09
N TRP A 66 -4.42 -11.80 -63.81
CA TRP A 66 -3.33 -11.39 -62.91
C TRP A 66 -3.69 -10.06 -62.24
N SER A 67 -3.07 -9.80 -61.08
CA SER A 67 -3.14 -8.52 -60.40
C SER A 67 -2.26 -7.49 -61.11
N GLU A 68 -2.70 -6.23 -61.21
CA GLU A 68 -1.90 -5.16 -61.86
C GLU A 68 -0.61 -4.84 -61.09
N GLU A 69 -0.60 -5.10 -59.79
CA GLU A 69 0.55 -4.87 -58.92
C GLU A 69 1.73 -5.76 -59.34
N ASN A 70 2.91 -5.17 -59.54
CA ASN A 70 4.13 -5.88 -59.99
C ASN A 70 4.04 -6.57 -61.37
N GLY A 71 3.03 -6.23 -62.19
CA GLY A 71 2.89 -6.76 -63.54
C GLY A 71 2.27 -8.17 -63.55
N GLN A 72 2.72 -9.06 -64.45
CA GLN A 72 2.14 -10.41 -64.60
C GLN A 72 2.75 -11.45 -63.64
N ASP A 73 3.19 -11.05 -62.45
CA ASP A 73 3.91 -11.93 -61.52
C ASP A 73 3.04 -13.05 -60.95
N ASP A 74 1.73 -12.82 -60.81
CA ASP A 74 0.75 -13.76 -60.28
C ASP A 74 -0.22 -14.30 -61.34
N ILE A 75 0.15 -14.24 -62.62
CA ILE A 75 -0.69 -14.68 -63.72
C ILE A 75 -1.11 -16.15 -63.57
N LYS A 76 -2.43 -16.37 -63.62
CA LYS A 76 -3.02 -17.71 -63.66
C LYS A 76 -3.90 -17.85 -64.89
N TRP A 77 -3.75 -19.01 -65.52
CA TRP A 77 -4.56 -19.43 -66.65
C TRP A 77 -5.70 -20.30 -66.17
N TYR A 78 -6.91 -19.90 -66.54
CA TYR A 78 -8.14 -20.63 -66.31
C TYR A 78 -8.68 -21.06 -67.67
N SER A 79 -8.93 -22.35 -67.88
CA SER A 79 -9.32 -22.87 -69.19
C SER A 79 -10.61 -23.66 -69.11
N THR A 80 -11.40 -23.64 -70.18
CA THR A 80 -12.56 -24.52 -70.37
C THR A 80 -12.66 -24.97 -71.83
N SER A 81 -13.03 -26.23 -72.02
CA SER A 81 -13.50 -26.79 -73.30
C SER A 81 -14.98 -27.17 -73.23
N ASP A 82 -15.64 -26.87 -72.12
CA ASP A 82 -17.06 -27.20 -71.92
C ASP A 82 -17.90 -26.12 -72.58
N ILE A 83 -18.45 -26.45 -73.75
CA ILE A 83 -19.25 -25.55 -74.57
C ILE A 83 -20.67 -26.08 -74.65
N SER A 84 -21.62 -25.29 -74.16
CA SER A 84 -23.05 -25.61 -74.21
C SER A 84 -23.81 -24.47 -74.86
N ASN A 85 -24.65 -24.77 -75.84
CA ASN A 85 -25.41 -23.78 -76.62
C ASN A 85 -24.53 -22.65 -77.20
N GLY A 86 -23.33 -23.00 -77.67
CA GLY A 86 -22.36 -22.05 -78.21
C GLY A 86 -21.73 -21.12 -77.17
N GLN A 87 -21.88 -21.41 -75.87
CA GLN A 87 -21.34 -20.61 -74.78
C GLN A 87 -20.31 -21.40 -73.97
N ALA A 88 -19.19 -20.76 -73.66
CA ALA A 88 -18.17 -21.27 -72.74
C ALA A 88 -18.02 -20.33 -71.54
N ARG A 89 -17.80 -20.90 -70.35
CA ARG A 89 -17.66 -20.16 -69.08
C ARG A 89 -16.38 -20.55 -68.36
N VAL A 90 -15.59 -19.54 -68.00
CA VAL A 90 -14.37 -19.71 -67.21
C VAL A 90 -14.55 -18.98 -65.88
N ARG A 91 -14.43 -19.69 -64.77
CA ARG A 91 -14.64 -19.13 -63.43
C ARG A 91 -13.31 -18.75 -62.79
N PHE A 92 -13.15 -17.46 -62.51
CA PHE A 92 -12.07 -16.93 -61.68
C PHE A 92 -12.42 -17.07 -60.19
N ASN A 93 -11.43 -17.32 -59.33
CA ASN A 93 -11.59 -17.28 -57.88
C ASN A 93 -10.42 -16.51 -57.25
N LEU A 94 -10.74 -15.49 -56.43
CA LEU A 94 -9.76 -14.63 -55.79
C LEU A 94 -8.77 -15.39 -54.88
N ALA A 95 -9.21 -16.49 -54.26
CA ALA A 95 -8.35 -17.30 -53.39
C ALA A 95 -7.11 -17.83 -54.14
N ASN A 96 -7.23 -18.06 -55.45
CA ASN A 96 -6.10 -18.47 -56.28
C ASN A 96 -5.07 -17.36 -56.47
N HIS A 97 -5.43 -16.10 -56.25
CA HIS A 97 -4.54 -14.94 -56.35
C HIS A 97 -4.16 -14.40 -54.96
N GLY A 98 -4.23 -15.27 -53.94
CA GLY A 98 -3.83 -14.93 -52.59
C GLY A 98 -4.73 -13.89 -51.91
N ASN A 99 -6.00 -13.75 -52.35
CA ASN A 99 -6.97 -12.81 -51.80
C ASN A 99 -6.53 -11.34 -51.82
N ARG A 100 -5.63 -10.98 -52.74
CA ARG A 100 -5.10 -9.62 -52.82
C ARG A 100 -6.18 -8.64 -53.25
N ALA A 101 -6.25 -7.50 -52.56
CA ALA A 101 -6.97 -6.35 -53.08
C ALA A 101 -6.22 -5.78 -54.28
N GLY A 102 -6.92 -5.19 -55.25
CA GLY A 102 -6.27 -4.57 -56.40
C GLY A 102 -7.08 -4.61 -57.67
N ASN A 103 -6.50 -4.08 -58.74
CA ASN A 103 -7.03 -4.24 -60.08
C ASN A 103 -6.59 -5.60 -60.63
N TYR A 104 -7.54 -6.37 -61.15
CA TYR A 104 -7.27 -7.63 -61.84
C TYR A 104 -7.50 -7.45 -63.33
N ILE A 105 -6.44 -7.70 -64.09
CA ILE A 105 -6.46 -7.65 -65.55
C ILE A 105 -6.87 -9.03 -66.06
N THR A 106 -7.71 -9.06 -67.09
CA THR A 106 -8.22 -10.31 -67.67
C THR A 106 -8.04 -10.29 -69.18
N HIS A 107 -7.21 -11.18 -69.70
CA HIS A 107 -7.08 -11.43 -71.14
C HIS A 107 -7.72 -12.76 -71.47
N VAL A 108 -8.59 -12.77 -72.45
CA VAL A 108 -9.36 -13.94 -72.86
C VAL A 108 -8.93 -14.35 -74.25
N TYR A 109 -8.64 -15.63 -74.42
CA TYR A 109 -8.24 -16.20 -75.68
C TYR A 109 -9.22 -17.30 -76.07
N THR A 110 -9.89 -17.09 -77.20
CA THR A 110 -10.85 -18.03 -77.75
C THR A 110 -10.22 -18.77 -78.92
N THR A 111 -10.13 -20.09 -78.81
CA THR A 111 -9.67 -20.98 -79.87
C THR A 111 -10.89 -21.56 -80.56
N TYR A 112 -10.95 -21.50 -81.88
CA TYR A 112 -12.06 -21.98 -82.70
C TYR A 112 -11.75 -23.34 -83.34
N SER A 113 -12.79 -24.05 -83.78
CA SER A 113 -12.66 -25.36 -84.42
C SER A 113 -11.90 -25.32 -85.75
N ASP A 114 -11.85 -24.17 -86.43
CA ASP A 114 -11.06 -23.94 -87.65
C ASP A 114 -9.56 -23.75 -87.38
N GLY A 115 -9.14 -23.81 -86.11
CA GLY A 115 -7.75 -23.64 -85.68
C GLY A 115 -7.34 -22.18 -85.43
N SER A 116 -8.18 -21.20 -85.76
CA SER A 116 -7.89 -19.80 -85.47
C SER A 116 -8.04 -19.48 -83.98
N ARG A 117 -7.30 -18.47 -83.49
CA ARG A 117 -7.33 -18.01 -82.10
C ARG A 117 -7.42 -16.49 -82.03
N LEU A 118 -8.34 -15.99 -81.21
CA LEU A 118 -8.54 -14.56 -80.98
C LEU A 118 -8.29 -14.20 -79.51
N GLY A 119 -7.54 -13.13 -79.27
CA GLY A 119 -7.36 -12.55 -77.94
C GLY A 119 -8.18 -11.28 -77.75
N VAL A 120 -8.83 -11.14 -76.59
CA VAL A 120 -9.58 -9.94 -76.17
C VAL A 120 -9.16 -9.55 -74.76
N ALA A 121 -8.72 -8.31 -74.57
CA ALA A 121 -8.52 -7.74 -73.25
C ALA A 121 -9.86 -7.21 -72.72
N LEU A 122 -10.22 -7.59 -71.51
CA LEU A 122 -11.41 -7.09 -70.83
C LEU A 122 -11.05 -5.96 -69.87
N GLU A 123 -12.03 -5.13 -69.52
CA GLU A 123 -11.86 -4.08 -68.50
C GLU A 123 -11.37 -4.67 -67.17
N ASN A 124 -10.58 -3.91 -66.42
CA ASN A 124 -10.02 -4.37 -65.16
C ASN A 124 -11.12 -4.54 -64.09
N THR A 125 -11.03 -5.61 -63.29
CA THR A 125 -11.89 -5.77 -62.10
C THR A 125 -11.17 -5.20 -60.88
N LYS A 126 -11.64 -4.09 -60.31
CA LYS A 126 -11.18 -3.64 -58.99
C LYS A 126 -11.81 -4.53 -57.91
N ILE A 127 -10.98 -5.24 -57.15
CA ILE A 127 -11.41 -6.12 -56.06
C ILE A 127 -10.91 -5.55 -54.74
N ASN A 128 -11.82 -5.41 -53.77
CA ASN A 128 -11.50 -4.99 -52.40
C ASN A 128 -12.15 -6.01 -51.43
N PRO A 129 -11.38 -6.97 -50.88
CA PRO A 129 -11.89 -7.90 -49.88
C PRO A 129 -12.53 -7.17 -48.70
N LYS A 130 -13.54 -7.78 -48.07
CA LYS A 130 -14.16 -7.18 -46.90
C LYS A 130 -13.17 -7.18 -45.73
N MET A 131 -13.24 -6.12 -44.93
CA MET A 131 -12.50 -6.04 -43.67
C MET A 131 -13.05 -7.10 -42.69
N PRO A 132 -12.20 -7.70 -41.84
CA PRO A 132 -12.68 -8.61 -40.82
C PRO A 132 -13.64 -7.88 -39.87
N GLN A 133 -14.68 -8.58 -39.44
CA GLN A 133 -15.54 -8.10 -38.38
C GLN A 133 -14.82 -8.29 -37.05
N VAL A 134 -14.71 -7.22 -36.28
CA VAL A 134 -14.02 -7.22 -34.98
C VAL A 134 -14.99 -6.88 -33.86
N SER A 135 -14.89 -7.60 -32.74
CA SER A 135 -15.67 -7.33 -31.53
C SER A 135 -14.87 -7.73 -30.29
N VAL A 136 -15.24 -7.20 -29.12
CA VAL A 136 -14.67 -7.62 -27.84
C VAL A 136 -15.70 -8.48 -27.10
N LYS A 137 -15.30 -9.70 -26.75
CA LYS A 137 -16.13 -10.64 -25.99
C LYS A 137 -15.25 -11.53 -25.12
N ASP A 138 -15.69 -11.76 -23.88
CA ASP A 138 -15.01 -12.66 -22.91
C ASP A 138 -13.52 -12.38 -22.72
N GLY A 139 -13.13 -11.10 -22.71
CA GLY A 139 -11.73 -10.70 -22.52
C GLY A 139 -10.84 -10.93 -23.75
N ALA A 140 -11.41 -11.16 -24.93
CA ALA A 140 -10.67 -11.33 -26.18
C ALA A 140 -11.23 -10.43 -27.29
N ILE A 141 -10.36 -10.04 -28.23
CA ILE A 141 -10.77 -9.50 -29.52
C ILE A 141 -11.12 -10.69 -30.40
N GLN A 142 -12.39 -10.80 -30.79
CA GLN A 142 -12.87 -11.77 -31.74
C GLN A 142 -12.83 -11.18 -33.14
N MET A 143 -12.17 -11.88 -34.05
CA MET A 143 -11.97 -11.49 -35.44
C MET A 143 -12.62 -12.55 -36.33
N ALA A 144 -13.57 -12.14 -37.15
CA ALA A 144 -14.23 -13.00 -38.12
C ALA A 144 -13.99 -12.48 -39.53
N THR A 145 -13.52 -13.34 -40.43
CA THR A 145 -13.28 -13.00 -41.84
C THR A 145 -14.09 -13.88 -42.76
N ASP A 146 -14.48 -13.33 -43.90
CA ASP A 146 -15.05 -14.07 -45.03
C ASP A 146 -13.98 -14.36 -46.12
N VAL A 147 -12.71 -14.11 -45.81
CA VAL A 147 -11.56 -14.39 -46.65
C VAL A 147 -11.04 -15.80 -46.36
N TYR A 148 -11.11 -16.69 -47.36
CA TYR A 148 -10.62 -18.05 -47.24
C TYR A 148 -9.14 -18.16 -47.62
N ALA A 149 -8.34 -18.84 -46.81
CA ALA A 149 -6.98 -19.19 -47.21
C ALA A 149 -7.01 -20.16 -48.41
N PRO A 150 -6.12 -20.03 -49.40
CA PRO A 150 -5.87 -21.09 -50.38
C PRO A 150 -5.39 -22.36 -49.67
N SER A 151 -5.50 -23.52 -50.31
CA SER A 151 -5.19 -24.83 -49.71
C SER A 151 -3.76 -25.00 -49.18
N ASN A 152 -2.81 -24.18 -49.66
CA ASN A 152 -1.42 -24.14 -49.21
C ASN A 152 -1.05 -22.86 -48.43
N GLY A 153 -2.03 -22.16 -47.85
CA GLY A 153 -1.82 -20.94 -47.07
C GLY A 153 -2.63 -20.88 -45.79
N ILE A 154 -2.32 -19.90 -44.93
CA ILE A 154 -3.00 -19.65 -43.65
C ILE A 154 -3.27 -18.15 -43.52
N ILE A 155 -4.47 -17.78 -43.05
CA ILE A 155 -4.76 -16.38 -42.67
C ILE A 155 -4.19 -16.12 -41.28
N TYR A 156 -3.54 -14.98 -41.09
CA TYR A 156 -3.04 -14.51 -39.81
C TYR A 156 -3.58 -13.13 -39.48
N TYR A 157 -3.87 -12.90 -38.20
CA TYR A 157 -4.16 -11.58 -37.66
C TYR A 157 -3.00 -11.09 -36.82
N ALA A 158 -2.42 -9.95 -37.18
CA ALA A 158 -1.52 -9.21 -36.31
C ALA A 158 -2.35 -8.23 -35.48
N VAL A 159 -2.28 -8.35 -34.15
CA VAL A 159 -3.03 -7.52 -33.20
C VAL A 159 -2.06 -6.81 -32.28
N TRP A 160 -2.24 -5.50 -32.07
CA TRP A 160 -1.46 -4.68 -31.13
C TRP A 160 -2.23 -3.44 -30.67
N SER A 161 -1.85 -2.85 -29.55
CA SER A 161 -2.43 -1.61 -29.04
C SER A 161 -1.61 -0.38 -29.46
N GLU A 162 -2.25 0.78 -29.66
CA GLU A 162 -1.54 2.02 -30.00
C GLU A 162 -0.91 2.73 -28.80
N GLU A 163 -1.25 2.36 -27.56
CA GLU A 163 -0.87 3.10 -26.35
C GLU A 163 0.66 3.23 -26.21
N ASN A 164 1.42 2.24 -26.71
CA ASN A 164 2.90 2.24 -26.73
C ASN A 164 3.50 1.88 -28.11
N GLY A 165 2.75 2.05 -29.20
CA GLY A 165 3.23 1.78 -30.56
C GLY A 165 2.87 0.38 -31.08
N GLN A 166 3.85 -0.49 -31.33
CA GLN A 166 3.66 -1.89 -31.77
C GLN A 166 4.43 -2.85 -30.83
N ASP A 167 4.60 -2.45 -29.57
CA ASP A 167 5.39 -3.18 -28.57
C ASP A 167 4.78 -4.53 -28.17
N ASP A 168 3.45 -4.67 -28.31
CA ASP A 168 2.69 -5.85 -27.93
C ASP A 168 2.10 -6.63 -29.11
N ILE A 169 2.65 -6.43 -30.32
CA ILE A 169 2.18 -7.10 -31.52
C ILE A 169 2.27 -8.63 -31.42
N LYS A 170 1.14 -9.29 -31.62
CA LYS A 170 1.07 -10.77 -31.70
C LYS A 170 0.29 -11.24 -32.91
N TRP A 171 0.71 -12.39 -33.39
CA TRP A 171 0.20 -13.03 -34.60
C TRP A 171 -0.68 -14.23 -34.24
N TYR A 172 -1.92 -14.21 -34.71
CA TYR A 172 -2.92 -15.23 -34.43
C TYR A 172 -3.31 -15.93 -35.73
N PRO A 173 -3.01 -17.24 -35.89
CA PRO A 173 -3.44 -17.99 -37.07
C PRO A 173 -4.94 -18.26 -37.03
N ASP A 174 -5.61 -18.09 -38.16
CA ASP A 174 -6.99 -18.55 -38.35
C ASP A 174 -6.99 -20.07 -38.53
N THR A 175 -7.68 -20.77 -37.62
CA THR A 175 -7.80 -22.22 -37.63
C THR A 175 -8.91 -22.73 -38.56
N GLY A 176 -9.57 -21.86 -39.32
CA GLY A 176 -10.65 -22.22 -40.25
C GLY A 176 -12.01 -22.41 -39.57
N THR A 177 -12.14 -21.94 -38.33
CA THR A 177 -13.36 -22.02 -37.50
C THR A 177 -14.29 -20.82 -37.70
N GLY A 178 -13.90 -19.85 -38.54
CA GLY A 178 -14.67 -18.64 -38.85
C GLY A 178 -14.54 -17.52 -37.82
N ILE A 179 -14.03 -17.80 -36.61
CA ILE A 179 -13.69 -16.82 -35.58
C ILE A 179 -12.30 -17.16 -35.05
N THR A 180 -11.41 -16.16 -35.06
CA THR A 180 -10.10 -16.18 -34.40
C THR A 180 -10.15 -15.26 -33.19
N SER A 181 -9.60 -15.70 -32.05
CA SER A 181 -9.60 -14.93 -30.80
C SER A 181 -8.19 -14.51 -30.42
N ALA A 182 -8.00 -13.21 -30.22
CA ALA A 182 -6.82 -12.63 -29.59
C ALA A 182 -7.14 -12.29 -28.14
N ASP A 183 -6.62 -13.07 -27.20
CA ASP A 183 -6.82 -12.85 -25.77
C ASP A 183 -6.18 -11.51 -25.35
N LEU A 184 -6.95 -10.62 -24.74
CA LEU A 184 -6.46 -9.28 -24.40
C LEU A 184 -5.35 -9.34 -23.33
N LYS A 185 -5.27 -10.38 -22.49
CA LYS A 185 -4.14 -10.56 -21.54
C LYS A 185 -2.76 -10.60 -22.21
N ASN A 186 -2.75 -10.88 -23.51
CA ASN A 186 -1.55 -10.96 -24.31
C ASN A 186 -1.11 -9.62 -24.87
N HIS A 187 -1.90 -8.57 -24.63
CA HIS A 187 -1.72 -7.22 -25.11
C HIS A 187 -1.79 -6.24 -23.93
N SER A 188 -1.28 -5.03 -24.12
CA SER A 188 -1.16 -4.03 -23.06
C SER A 188 -1.94 -2.78 -23.43
N GLY A 189 -2.88 -2.38 -22.58
CA GLY A 189 -3.43 -1.03 -22.61
C GLY A 189 -4.90 -0.90 -22.99
N TYR A 190 -5.38 0.33 -22.90
CA TYR A 190 -6.69 0.76 -23.39
C TYR A 190 -6.52 1.63 -24.63
N GLY A 191 -7.63 1.99 -25.27
CA GLY A 191 -7.62 2.82 -26.47
C GLY A 191 -7.66 1.96 -27.73
N LYS A 192 -7.05 2.46 -28.80
CA LYS A 192 -7.18 1.87 -30.13
C LYS A 192 -6.26 0.65 -30.28
N TYR A 193 -6.85 -0.45 -30.72
CA TYR A 193 -6.16 -1.66 -31.13
C TYR A 193 -6.21 -1.75 -32.65
N ASN A 194 -5.07 -2.04 -33.28
CA ASN A 194 -5.01 -2.31 -34.71
C ASN A 194 -4.99 -3.82 -34.95
N ILE A 195 -5.72 -4.25 -35.97
CA ILE A 195 -5.87 -5.62 -36.42
C ILE A 195 -5.56 -5.65 -37.91
N HIS A 196 -4.42 -6.23 -38.27
CA HIS A 196 -4.04 -6.40 -39.67
C HIS A 196 -4.17 -7.86 -40.09
N THR A 197 -4.80 -8.10 -41.23
CA THR A 197 -5.03 -9.43 -41.80
C THR A 197 -3.99 -9.71 -42.88
N TYR A 198 -3.34 -10.87 -42.80
CA TYR A 198 -2.32 -11.31 -43.74
C TYR A 198 -2.60 -12.73 -44.24
N LEU A 199 -2.22 -13.02 -45.48
CA LEU A 199 -2.06 -14.37 -45.99
C LEU A 199 -0.59 -14.79 -45.87
N PHE A 200 -0.33 -15.87 -45.15
CA PHE A 200 0.95 -16.58 -45.19
C PHE A 200 0.88 -17.69 -46.22
N GLN A 201 1.71 -17.62 -47.26
CA GLN A 201 1.78 -18.65 -48.31
C GLN A 201 3.21 -18.72 -48.84
N ASN A 202 3.74 -19.93 -48.99
CA ASN A 202 5.11 -20.17 -49.52
C ASN A 202 6.20 -19.36 -48.79
N GLY A 203 6.08 -19.20 -47.47
CA GLY A 203 7.04 -18.44 -46.66
C GLY A 203 6.91 -16.91 -46.72
N LYS A 204 5.91 -16.37 -47.44
CA LYS A 204 5.69 -14.92 -47.59
C LYS A 204 4.38 -14.48 -46.94
N MET A 205 4.46 -13.36 -46.20
CA MET A 205 3.29 -12.65 -45.66
C MET A 205 2.80 -11.60 -46.65
N THR A 206 1.53 -11.67 -47.03
CA THR A 206 0.88 -10.70 -47.92
C THR A 206 -0.27 -10.02 -47.18
N GLY A 207 -0.24 -8.69 -47.07
CA GLY A 207 -1.30 -7.93 -46.41
C GLY A 207 -2.60 -7.96 -47.22
N ILE A 208 -3.73 -8.19 -46.54
CA ILE A 208 -5.07 -8.24 -47.14
C ILE A 208 -5.86 -6.98 -46.77
N SER A 209 -5.93 -6.68 -45.47
CA SER A 209 -6.72 -5.57 -44.93
C SER A 209 -6.23 -5.16 -43.53
N GLY A 210 -6.64 -3.98 -43.09
CA GLY A 210 -6.46 -3.49 -41.72
C GLY A 210 -7.79 -2.98 -41.16
N GLN A 211 -8.01 -3.21 -39.88
CA GLN A 211 -9.17 -2.79 -39.11
C GLN A 211 -8.71 -2.34 -37.72
N ASP A 212 -9.48 -1.50 -37.06
CA ASP A 212 -9.23 -1.14 -35.67
C ASP A 212 -10.49 -1.30 -34.79
N ILE A 213 -10.25 -1.39 -33.48
CA ILE A 213 -11.28 -1.38 -32.43
C ILE A 213 -10.77 -0.60 -31.23
N THR A 214 -11.62 0.22 -30.62
CA THR A 214 -11.27 0.99 -29.42
C THR A 214 -11.80 0.30 -28.18
N ILE A 215 -10.89 -0.02 -27.25
CA ILE A 215 -11.21 -0.58 -25.93
C ILE A 215 -11.11 0.55 -24.91
N ASN A 216 -12.24 1.19 -24.64
CA ASN A 216 -12.29 2.27 -23.67
C ASN A 216 -12.20 1.74 -22.24
N ARG A 217 -11.55 2.52 -21.37
CA ARG A 217 -11.66 2.32 -19.92
C ARG A 217 -13.10 2.57 -19.50
N GLN A 218 -13.84 1.52 -19.14
CA GLN A 218 -15.22 1.71 -18.67
C GLN A 218 -15.24 2.40 -17.29
N ASN A 219 -16.16 3.36 -17.15
CA ASN A 219 -16.42 3.99 -15.86
C ASN A 219 -17.34 3.10 -15.04
N ILE A 220 -16.84 2.62 -13.91
CA ILE A 220 -17.68 1.93 -12.92
C ILE A 220 -18.67 2.91 -12.27
N SER A 221 -19.71 2.37 -11.64
CA SER A 221 -20.60 3.12 -10.77
C SER A 221 -20.53 2.54 -9.35
N TYR A 222 -20.85 3.36 -8.35
CA TYR A 222 -20.78 2.92 -6.95
C TYR A 222 -21.93 3.51 -6.12
N GLN A 223 -22.26 2.82 -5.02
CA GLN A 223 -23.16 3.30 -3.99
C GLN A 223 -22.63 2.86 -2.62
N ILE A 224 -22.57 3.79 -1.67
CA ILE A 224 -22.21 3.52 -0.29
C ILE A 224 -23.46 3.72 0.57
N THR A 225 -23.86 2.68 1.30
CA THR A 225 -25.07 2.72 2.13
C THR A 225 -24.77 2.22 3.54
N PRO A 226 -25.22 2.92 4.59
CA PRO A 226 -25.17 2.38 5.94
C PRO A 226 -26.07 1.14 6.02
N VAL A 227 -25.55 0.07 6.62
CA VAL A 227 -26.34 -1.12 7.00
C VAL A 227 -26.92 -0.89 8.40
N ASP A 228 -26.09 -0.34 9.28
CA ASP A 228 -26.39 0.13 10.62
C ASP A 228 -25.38 1.24 10.97
N ASP A 229 -25.27 1.62 12.23
CA ASP A 229 -24.33 2.65 12.71
C ASP A 229 -22.87 2.17 12.85
N LYS A 230 -22.56 0.90 12.54
CA LYS A 230 -21.24 0.26 12.66
C LYS A 230 -20.74 -0.34 11.36
N ASN A 231 -21.61 -0.48 10.36
CA ASN A 231 -21.33 -1.21 9.13
C ASN A 231 -21.87 -0.46 7.90
N TYR A 232 -21.06 -0.40 6.85
CA TYR A 232 -21.42 0.20 5.57
C TYR A 232 -21.21 -0.82 4.45
N ASP A 233 -22.18 -0.89 3.54
CA ASP A 233 -22.04 -1.66 2.32
C ASP A 233 -21.59 -0.73 1.18
N VAL A 234 -20.57 -1.16 0.44
CA VAL A 234 -20.14 -0.52 -0.80
C VAL A 234 -20.53 -1.45 -1.95
N LEU A 235 -21.46 -1.00 -2.78
CA LEU A 235 -21.90 -1.67 -4.00
C LEU A 235 -21.17 -1.05 -5.19
N ILE A 236 -20.55 -1.86 -6.04
CA ILE A 236 -19.85 -1.44 -7.24
C ILE A 236 -20.50 -2.12 -8.44
N THR A 237 -20.97 -1.35 -9.42
CA THR A 237 -21.67 -1.82 -10.62
C THR A 237 -20.95 -1.37 -11.89
N ASN A 238 -21.35 -1.94 -13.03
CA ASN A 238 -20.72 -1.69 -14.33
C ASN A 238 -19.22 -2.02 -14.31
N VAL A 239 -18.83 -3.03 -13.51
CA VAL A 239 -17.45 -3.50 -13.47
C VAL A 239 -17.19 -4.34 -14.73
N PRO A 240 -16.17 -4.02 -15.53
CA PRO A 240 -15.85 -4.78 -16.72
C PRO A 240 -15.51 -6.24 -16.42
N ASN A 241 -15.88 -7.14 -17.32
CA ASN A 241 -15.61 -8.58 -17.19
C ASN A 241 -14.12 -8.94 -17.13
N TYR A 242 -13.25 -8.08 -17.67
CA TYR A 242 -11.80 -8.24 -17.60
C TYR A 242 -11.18 -7.83 -16.26
N MET A 243 -11.96 -7.31 -15.30
CA MET A 243 -11.50 -7.07 -13.94
C MET A 243 -11.55 -8.37 -13.13
N SER A 244 -10.37 -8.87 -12.76
CA SER A 244 -10.22 -10.14 -12.04
C SER A 244 -10.53 -10.04 -10.54
N SER A 245 -10.31 -8.87 -9.94
CA SER A 245 -10.65 -8.58 -8.55
C SER A 245 -10.90 -7.11 -8.33
N ILE A 246 -11.66 -6.79 -7.27
CA ILE A 246 -11.96 -5.41 -6.85
C ILE A 246 -11.51 -5.23 -5.40
N SER A 247 -10.71 -4.20 -5.17
CA SER A 247 -10.21 -3.82 -3.85
C SER A 247 -10.73 -2.44 -3.46
N VAL A 248 -11.18 -2.31 -2.23
CA VAL A 248 -11.82 -1.11 -1.69
C VAL A 248 -11.05 -0.69 -0.45
N PRO A 249 -9.97 0.09 -0.60
CA PRO A 249 -9.31 0.72 0.55
C PRO A 249 -10.24 1.74 1.20
N THR A 250 -10.30 1.70 2.51
CA THR A 250 -11.11 2.62 3.34
C THR A 250 -10.31 3.04 4.55
N TRP A 251 -10.43 4.31 4.95
CA TRP A 251 -9.78 4.88 6.13
C TRP A 251 -10.64 6.02 6.70
N SER A 252 -10.47 6.30 7.99
CA SER A 252 -11.02 7.51 8.60
C SER A 252 -10.10 8.69 8.33
N ASN A 253 -10.65 9.90 8.13
CA ASN A 253 -9.84 11.06 7.79
C ASN A 253 -9.17 11.73 9.00
N VAL A 254 -9.30 11.17 10.21
CA VAL A 254 -8.92 11.82 11.46
C VAL A 254 -7.41 12.08 11.56
N ASN A 255 -6.58 11.13 11.12
CA ASN A 255 -5.12 11.27 11.11
C ASN A 255 -4.51 10.91 9.74
N GLY A 256 -5.22 11.22 8.66
CA GLY A 256 -4.80 10.84 7.31
C GLY A 256 -5.19 9.39 6.99
N GLN A 257 -4.24 8.57 6.53
CA GLN A 257 -4.49 7.16 6.14
C GLN A 257 -3.91 6.17 7.16
N ASP A 258 -3.82 6.55 8.43
CA ASP A 258 -3.17 5.76 9.49
C ASP A 258 -3.91 4.45 9.82
N ASP A 259 -5.21 4.39 9.54
CA ASP A 259 -6.08 3.24 9.76
C ASP A 259 -6.59 2.57 8.46
N ILE A 260 -5.90 2.82 7.33
CA ILE A 260 -6.30 2.27 6.03
C ILE A 260 -6.39 0.75 6.05
N LYS A 261 -7.55 0.25 5.63
CA LYS A 261 -7.79 -1.18 5.43
C LYS A 261 -8.23 -1.43 3.99
N TRP A 262 -7.54 -2.36 3.35
CA TRP A 262 -7.86 -2.85 2.02
C TRP A 262 -8.87 -3.99 2.13
N TYR A 263 -10.11 -3.73 1.74
CA TYR A 263 -11.14 -4.76 1.67
C TYR A 263 -11.16 -5.37 0.26
N THR A 264 -11.35 -6.69 0.17
CA THR A 264 -11.59 -7.35 -1.12
C THR A 264 -13.10 -7.50 -1.32
N ALA A 265 -13.63 -6.97 -2.43
CA ALA A 265 -15.05 -7.06 -2.72
C ALA A 265 -15.42 -8.43 -3.28
N SER A 266 -16.58 -8.93 -2.86
CA SER A 266 -17.12 -10.20 -3.35
C SER A 266 -17.98 -9.94 -4.59
N LYS A 267 -17.80 -10.76 -5.64
CA LYS A 267 -18.65 -10.72 -6.83
C LYS A 267 -20.03 -11.25 -6.49
N ILE A 268 -21.08 -10.46 -6.75
CA ILE A 268 -22.47 -10.86 -6.48
C ILE A 268 -23.28 -11.11 -7.76
N SER A 269 -22.85 -10.56 -8.90
CA SER A 269 -23.35 -10.90 -10.24
C SER A 269 -22.32 -10.50 -11.32
N GLU A 270 -22.61 -10.74 -12.60
CA GLU A 270 -21.65 -10.69 -13.72
C GLU A 270 -20.79 -9.41 -13.78
N ASN A 271 -21.35 -8.24 -13.43
CA ASN A 271 -20.66 -6.94 -13.43
C ASN A 271 -20.82 -6.17 -12.11
N THR A 272 -21.14 -6.87 -11.01
CA THR A 272 -21.46 -6.25 -9.72
C THR A 272 -20.71 -6.90 -8.57
N TYR A 273 -20.08 -6.06 -7.76
CA TYR A 273 -19.32 -6.45 -6.59
C TYR A 273 -19.85 -5.74 -5.35
N LYS A 274 -19.68 -6.37 -4.18
CA LYS A 274 -20.11 -5.80 -2.90
C LYS A 274 -19.07 -6.07 -1.83
N VAL A 275 -18.87 -5.11 -0.94
CA VAL A 275 -18.05 -5.27 0.26
C VAL A 275 -18.70 -4.61 1.47
N ARG A 276 -18.47 -5.19 2.65
CA ARG A 276 -18.90 -4.62 3.93
C ARG A 276 -17.70 -4.04 4.66
N VAL A 277 -17.73 -2.73 4.87
CA VAL A 277 -16.79 -2.00 5.72
C VAL A 277 -17.32 -2.01 7.14
N GLN A 278 -16.47 -2.38 8.10
CA GLN A 278 -16.83 -2.43 9.52
C GLN A 278 -16.01 -1.38 10.28
N LEU A 279 -16.69 -0.47 10.97
CA LEU A 279 -16.03 0.62 11.70
C LEU A 279 -15.10 0.14 12.82
N ALA A 280 -15.33 -1.08 13.35
CA ALA A 280 -14.43 -1.72 14.31
C ALA A 280 -12.98 -1.85 13.78
N ASN A 281 -12.83 -2.06 12.46
CA ASN A 281 -11.51 -2.14 11.84
C ASN A 281 -10.79 -0.78 11.73
N HIS A 282 -11.53 0.30 11.93
CA HIS A 282 -11.07 1.70 11.89
C HIS A 282 -11.12 2.32 13.29
N GLY A 283 -11.07 1.49 14.33
CA GLY A 283 -11.05 1.94 15.73
C GLY A 283 -12.31 2.69 16.18
N PHE A 284 -13.42 2.55 15.45
CA PHE A 284 -14.67 3.30 15.67
C PHE A 284 -14.47 4.82 15.65
N ALA A 285 -13.58 5.32 14.78
CA ALA A 285 -13.40 6.75 14.59
C ALA A 285 -14.71 7.42 14.11
N LEU A 286 -14.97 8.63 14.58
CA LEU A 286 -16.07 9.45 14.10
C LEU A 286 -15.57 10.46 13.06
N GLY A 287 -16.46 10.98 12.24
CA GLY A 287 -16.16 11.94 11.17
C GLY A 287 -16.18 11.33 9.78
N ASP A 288 -15.44 11.95 8.86
CA ASP A 288 -15.44 11.58 7.46
C ASP A 288 -14.53 10.38 7.20
N TYR A 289 -15.00 9.46 6.35
CA TYR A 289 -14.29 8.30 5.87
C TYR A 289 -14.10 8.40 4.37
N SER A 290 -12.90 8.10 3.91
CA SER A 290 -12.60 8.03 2.48
C SER A 290 -12.67 6.58 2.01
N VAL A 291 -13.27 6.38 0.84
CA VAL A 291 -13.38 5.07 0.19
C VAL A 291 -12.91 5.22 -1.25
N HIS A 292 -11.90 4.47 -1.67
CA HIS A 292 -11.51 4.39 -3.08
C HIS A 292 -11.81 3.00 -3.61
N ILE A 293 -11.84 2.87 -4.94
CA ILE A 293 -12.10 1.60 -5.61
C ILE A 293 -10.97 1.37 -6.61
N TYR A 294 -10.32 0.22 -6.46
CA TYR A 294 -9.27 -0.28 -7.33
C TYR A 294 -9.67 -1.63 -7.91
N GLY A 295 -9.08 -1.99 -9.05
CA GLY A 295 -9.29 -3.28 -9.67
C GLY A 295 -8.01 -3.86 -10.23
N GLN A 296 -7.88 -5.18 -10.17
CA GLN A 296 -6.84 -5.91 -10.87
C GLN A 296 -7.29 -6.20 -12.30
N ASN A 297 -6.67 -5.52 -13.25
CA ASN A 297 -6.95 -5.70 -14.67
C ASN A 297 -6.28 -6.99 -15.17
N ALA A 298 -7.07 -7.94 -15.68
CA ALA A 298 -6.55 -9.18 -16.24
C ALA A 298 -5.88 -8.99 -17.62
N ILE A 299 -6.17 -7.89 -18.32
CA ILE A 299 -5.61 -7.53 -19.63
C ILE A 299 -4.17 -7.04 -19.44
N SER A 300 -4.01 -5.92 -18.76
CA SER A 300 -2.72 -5.27 -18.55
C SER A 300 -1.89 -5.88 -17.43
N ASN A 301 -2.47 -6.83 -16.66
CA ASN A 301 -1.92 -7.35 -15.40
C ASN A 301 -1.57 -6.23 -14.39
N SER A 302 -2.23 -5.07 -14.49
CA SER A 302 -1.94 -3.91 -13.65
C SER A 302 -3.02 -3.71 -12.58
N PHE A 303 -2.62 -3.05 -11.50
CA PHE A 303 -3.52 -2.64 -10.43
C PHE A 303 -3.94 -1.18 -10.66
N GLU A 304 -5.21 -0.97 -10.98
CA GLU A 304 -5.71 0.29 -11.51
C GLU A 304 -6.67 0.97 -10.52
N GLY A 305 -6.58 2.30 -10.41
CA GLY A 305 -7.58 3.11 -9.72
C GLY A 305 -8.81 3.26 -10.60
N LEU A 306 -9.96 2.80 -10.11
CA LEU A 306 -11.23 2.81 -10.85
C LEU A 306 -12.11 3.99 -10.46
N ALA A 307 -12.15 4.35 -9.18
CA ALA A 307 -12.90 5.51 -8.71
C ALA A 307 -12.35 6.04 -7.38
N VAL A 308 -12.39 7.37 -7.24
CA VAL A 308 -12.33 8.07 -5.95
C VAL A 308 -13.76 8.40 -5.59
N THR A 309 -14.28 7.82 -4.50
CA THR A 309 -15.66 8.07 -4.09
C THR A 309 -15.77 9.32 -3.22
N THR A 310 -16.98 9.79 -2.97
CA THR A 310 -17.25 10.84 -1.97
C THR A 310 -17.08 10.36 -0.52
N GLY A 311 -16.89 9.06 -0.30
CA GLY A 311 -16.81 8.50 1.04
C GLY A 311 -18.15 8.52 1.79
N PHE A 312 -18.09 8.53 3.12
CA PHE A 312 -19.25 8.66 4.01
C PHE A 312 -18.85 9.32 5.33
N LYS A 313 -19.83 9.77 6.12
CA LYS A 313 -19.60 10.40 7.42
C LYS A 313 -20.29 9.61 8.54
N VAL A 314 -19.58 9.43 9.65
CA VAL A 314 -20.06 8.77 10.87
C VAL A 314 -20.18 9.80 11.98
N GLU A 315 -21.40 10.11 12.40
CA GLU A 315 -21.62 11.13 13.45
C GLU A 315 -21.67 10.53 14.85
N GLN A 316 -22.18 9.31 14.99
CA GLN A 316 -22.33 8.62 16.26
C GLN A 316 -22.36 7.11 16.06
N ILE A 317 -21.99 6.37 17.12
CA ILE A 317 -22.02 4.91 17.17
C ILE A 317 -22.60 4.50 18.51
N SER A 318 -23.72 3.78 18.49
CA SER A 318 -24.39 3.27 19.67
C SER A 318 -23.62 2.11 20.30
N GLY A 319 -23.67 2.02 21.63
CA GLY A 319 -23.09 0.91 22.39
C GLY A 319 -21.57 0.97 22.57
N LEU A 320 -20.92 2.10 22.27
CA LEU A 320 -19.51 2.28 22.60
C LEU A 320 -19.29 2.29 24.12
N VAL A 321 -18.24 1.62 24.56
CA VAL A 321 -17.85 1.52 25.98
C VAL A 321 -16.41 1.98 26.19
N SER A 322 -16.12 2.47 27.39
CA SER A 322 -14.75 2.73 27.82
C SER A 322 -13.92 1.43 27.90
N PRO A 323 -12.61 1.48 27.63
CA PRO A 323 -11.71 0.36 27.86
C PRO A 323 -11.62 0.04 29.36
N ASP A 324 -11.13 -1.14 29.70
CA ASP A 324 -10.82 -1.49 31.09
C ASP A 324 -9.50 -0.84 31.51
N VAL A 325 -9.52 -0.09 32.61
CA VAL A 325 -8.35 0.57 33.19
C VAL A 325 -8.14 0.08 34.63
N ASN A 326 -6.95 -0.43 34.95
CA ASN A 326 -6.65 -0.97 36.27
C ASN A 326 -5.18 -0.76 36.67
N ILE A 327 -4.90 -0.95 37.96
CA ILE A 327 -3.55 -0.96 38.52
C ILE A 327 -3.13 -2.41 38.80
N SER A 328 -1.88 -2.75 38.46
CA SER A 328 -1.22 -4.01 38.82
C SER A 328 0.18 -3.76 39.37
N ASP A 329 0.82 -4.84 39.86
CA ASP A 329 2.24 -4.87 40.21
C ASP A 329 2.68 -3.78 41.22
N SER A 330 1.78 -3.41 42.14
CA SER A 330 2.06 -2.42 43.17
C SER A 330 3.09 -2.92 44.18
N ASN A 331 4.21 -2.20 44.30
CA ASN A 331 5.26 -2.41 45.27
C ASN A 331 5.44 -1.14 46.11
N VAL A 332 4.90 -1.17 47.32
CA VAL A 332 4.91 -0.03 48.25
C VAL A 332 6.33 0.36 48.68
N THR A 333 7.24 -0.61 48.82
CA THR A 333 8.61 -0.36 49.28
C THR A 333 9.47 0.25 48.19
N ALA A 334 9.36 -0.26 46.96
CA ALA A 334 10.06 0.28 45.79
C ALA A 334 9.41 1.57 45.28
N GLY A 335 8.13 1.80 45.60
CA GLY A 335 7.36 2.93 45.09
C GLY A 335 6.96 2.76 43.62
N THR A 336 6.81 1.52 43.15
CA THR A 336 6.50 1.23 41.74
C THR A 336 5.14 0.57 41.59
N PHE A 337 4.43 0.87 40.51
CA PHE A 337 3.22 0.14 40.11
C PHE A 337 3.03 0.26 38.60
N LYS A 338 2.06 -0.46 38.05
CA LYS A 338 1.73 -0.44 36.62
C LYS A 338 0.27 -0.07 36.42
N VAL A 339 0.00 0.85 35.50
CA VAL A 339 -1.35 1.12 35.01
C VAL A 339 -1.53 0.37 33.70
N ASN A 340 -2.62 -0.39 33.57
CA ASN A 340 -2.95 -1.16 32.39
C ASN A 340 -4.27 -0.67 31.79
N VAL A 341 -4.31 -0.61 30.47
CA VAL A 341 -5.52 -0.38 29.68
C VAL A 341 -5.71 -1.56 28.74
N SER A 342 -6.92 -2.11 28.69
CA SER A 342 -7.31 -3.16 27.75
C SER A 342 -8.55 -2.76 26.98
N GLU A 343 -8.47 -2.84 25.65
CA GLU A 343 -9.61 -2.57 24.75
C GLU A 343 -10.70 -3.63 24.91
N LYS A 344 -11.95 -3.21 24.75
CA LYS A 344 -13.13 -4.06 24.66
C LYS A 344 -13.59 -4.14 23.20
N ALA A 345 -14.40 -5.15 22.87
CA ALA A 345 -14.95 -5.31 21.52
C ALA A 345 -15.68 -4.05 21.01
N MET A 346 -16.29 -3.27 21.91
CA MET A 346 -17.01 -2.03 21.60
C MET A 346 -16.31 -0.78 22.16
N SER A 347 -15.01 -0.82 22.41
CA SER A 347 -14.25 0.41 22.72
C SER A 347 -13.53 0.94 21.50
N LYS A 348 -13.34 2.26 21.44
CA LYS A 348 -12.44 2.86 20.46
C LYS A 348 -11.01 2.35 20.62
N ARG A 349 -10.23 2.36 19.54
CA ARG A 349 -8.82 1.95 19.56
C ARG A 349 -8.01 2.92 20.41
N VAL A 350 -7.21 2.40 21.33
CA VAL A 350 -6.34 3.15 22.23
C VAL A 350 -4.98 3.34 21.59
N THR A 351 -4.47 4.59 21.59
CA THR A 351 -3.16 4.93 21.04
C THR A 351 -2.18 5.39 22.12
N THR A 352 -2.68 6.10 23.13
CA THR A 352 -1.84 6.67 24.19
C THR A 352 -2.49 6.49 25.56
N LEU A 353 -1.65 6.20 26.56
CA LEU A 353 -2.00 6.22 27.98
C LEU A 353 -1.12 7.26 28.67
N ARG A 354 -1.75 8.27 29.26
CA ARG A 354 -1.10 9.22 30.18
C ARG A 354 -1.52 8.92 31.60
N VAL A 355 -0.57 8.78 32.50
CA VAL A 355 -0.82 8.57 33.93
C VAL A 355 -0.29 9.77 34.69
N GLN A 356 -1.18 10.56 35.28
CA GLN A 356 -0.83 11.66 36.15
C GLN A 356 -0.85 11.20 37.60
N VAL A 357 0.21 11.54 38.32
CA VAL A 357 0.40 11.14 39.71
C VAL A 357 0.78 12.36 40.52
N THR A 358 0.04 12.61 41.61
CA THR A 358 0.23 13.80 42.45
C THR A 358 0.34 13.39 43.92
N SER A 359 1.36 13.90 44.60
CA SER A 359 1.54 13.72 46.03
C SER A 359 0.39 14.34 46.82
N ASN A 360 -0.17 13.59 47.76
CA ASN A 360 -1.22 14.08 48.65
C ASN A 360 -0.67 15.01 49.74
N SER A 361 0.61 14.86 50.11
CA SER A 361 1.24 15.76 51.08
C SER A 361 1.69 17.10 50.48
N ASN A 362 1.95 17.14 49.17
CA ASN A 362 2.34 18.34 48.46
C ASN A 362 1.89 18.32 46.99
N SER A 363 0.85 19.08 46.67
CA SER A 363 0.26 19.14 45.31
C SER A 363 1.22 19.65 44.23
N GLN A 364 2.31 20.35 44.59
CA GLN A 364 3.34 20.79 43.64
C GLN A 364 4.24 19.63 43.19
N LYS A 365 4.25 18.50 43.92
CA LYS A 365 4.95 17.28 43.54
C LYS A 365 4.03 16.39 42.72
N SER A 366 4.01 16.65 41.41
CA SER A 366 3.24 15.88 40.43
C SER A 366 4.10 15.50 39.23
N LYS A 367 3.77 14.38 38.58
CA LYS A 367 4.43 13.93 37.35
C LYS A 367 3.46 13.17 36.47
N THR A 368 3.61 13.36 35.15
CA THR A 368 2.88 12.60 34.13
C THR A 368 3.81 11.61 33.46
N PHE A 369 3.37 10.36 33.36
CA PHE A 369 4.03 9.29 32.62
C PHE A 369 3.21 9.00 31.36
N GLU A 370 3.86 8.68 30.24
CA GLU A 370 3.18 8.46 28.96
C GLU A 370 3.70 7.20 28.26
N ALA A 371 2.76 6.36 27.84
CA ALA A 371 3.00 5.23 26.95
C ALA A 371 2.23 5.45 25.66
N LYS A 372 2.84 5.09 24.52
CA LYS A 372 2.18 5.03 23.20
C LYS A 372 2.21 3.61 22.66
N THR A 373 1.19 3.23 21.89
CA THR A 373 1.12 1.94 21.19
C THR A 373 0.61 2.13 19.77
N THR A 374 1.13 1.33 18.86
CA THR A 374 0.53 1.07 17.54
C THR A 374 -0.16 -0.30 17.49
N THR A 375 0.10 -1.14 18.49
CA THR A 375 -0.44 -2.50 18.60
C THR A 375 -1.81 -2.49 19.27
N TYR A 376 -2.73 -3.28 18.74
CA TYR A 376 -4.10 -3.41 19.23
C TYR A 376 -4.19 -4.11 20.59
N GLY A 377 -5.26 -3.82 21.33
CA GLY A 377 -5.72 -4.63 22.44
C GLY A 377 -5.24 -4.20 23.83
N LYS A 378 -3.96 -3.84 24.02
CA LYS A 378 -3.42 -3.53 25.36
C LYS A 378 -2.30 -2.48 25.34
N ILE A 379 -2.29 -1.61 26.35
CA ILE A 379 -1.18 -0.70 26.66
C ILE A 379 -0.98 -0.62 28.17
N SER A 380 0.27 -0.44 28.60
CA SER A 380 0.58 -0.26 30.01
C SER A 380 1.68 0.77 30.25
N GLN A 381 1.64 1.42 31.40
CA GLN A 381 2.65 2.37 31.85
C GLN A 381 3.14 2.02 33.26
N VAL A 382 4.45 1.88 33.42
CA VAL A 382 5.09 1.72 34.73
C VAL A 382 5.30 3.08 35.36
N VAL A 383 4.93 3.22 36.63
CA VAL A 383 5.07 4.44 37.41
C VAL A 383 6.10 4.23 38.50
N ASP A 384 6.99 5.21 38.66
CA ASP A 384 7.96 5.29 39.76
C ASP A 384 7.67 6.53 40.63
N LEU A 385 7.09 6.29 41.80
CA LEU A 385 6.74 7.30 42.80
C LEU A 385 7.97 7.96 43.43
N LYS A 386 9.09 7.23 43.52
CA LYS A 386 10.35 7.77 44.08
C LYS A 386 10.89 8.93 43.22
N SER A 387 10.61 8.90 41.92
CA SER A 387 10.94 9.99 41.00
C SER A 387 10.15 11.29 41.25
N ILE A 388 9.13 11.26 42.11
CA ILE A 388 8.25 12.38 42.44
C ILE A 388 8.50 12.86 43.88
N ASN A 389 8.52 11.94 44.85
CA ASN A 389 8.82 12.23 46.24
C ASN A 389 9.67 11.10 46.83
N SER A 390 10.86 11.43 47.34
CA SER A 390 11.78 10.46 47.94
C SER A 390 11.39 10.05 49.36
N GLN A 391 10.45 10.76 49.99
CA GLN A 391 9.92 10.46 51.32
C GLN A 391 8.64 9.64 51.24
N ALA A 392 8.28 8.99 52.36
CA ALA A 392 7.05 8.22 52.45
C ALA A 392 5.83 9.12 52.21
N ASP A 393 4.91 8.69 51.35
CA ASP A 393 3.74 9.47 50.95
C ASP A 393 2.65 8.59 50.33
N THR A 394 1.47 9.17 50.13
CA THR A 394 0.38 8.62 49.33
C THR A 394 0.08 9.54 48.14
N PHE A 395 -0.23 8.96 47.00
CA PHE A 395 -0.37 9.66 45.74
C PHE A 395 -1.74 9.39 45.12
N SER A 396 -2.38 10.45 44.67
CA SER A 396 -3.57 10.37 43.82
C SER A 396 -3.15 10.02 42.39
N VAL A 397 -3.86 9.09 41.76
CA VAL A 397 -3.54 8.58 40.43
C VAL A 397 -4.74 8.77 39.50
N SER A 398 -4.51 9.43 38.37
CA SER A 398 -5.48 9.53 37.27
C SER A 398 -4.85 9.05 35.97
N ALA A 399 -5.67 8.43 35.13
CA ALA A 399 -5.27 7.98 33.80
C ALA A 399 -6.11 8.68 32.74
N THR A 400 -5.45 9.24 31.73
CA THR A 400 -6.07 9.76 30.51
C THR A 400 -5.72 8.82 29.36
N VAL A 401 -6.75 8.19 28.79
CA VAL A 401 -6.64 7.36 27.60
C VAL A 401 -6.96 8.23 26.39
N ILE A 402 -6.10 8.18 25.37
CA ILE A 402 -6.29 8.86 24.08
C ILE A 402 -6.54 7.78 23.02
N TYR A 403 -7.59 7.97 22.24
CA TYR A 403 -8.02 7.04 21.20
C TYR A 403 -7.44 7.40 19.82
N SER A 404 -7.63 6.52 18.84
CA SER A 404 -7.18 6.74 17.46
C SER A 404 -7.84 7.93 16.79
N ASP A 405 -9.02 8.35 17.23
CA ASP A 405 -9.69 9.54 16.73
C ASP A 405 -9.34 10.82 17.52
N ASN A 406 -8.27 10.79 18.31
CA ASN A 406 -7.81 11.86 19.21
C ASN A 406 -8.79 12.23 20.33
N SER A 407 -9.94 11.56 20.45
CA SER A 407 -10.80 11.74 21.62
C SER A 407 -10.14 11.16 22.88
N THR A 408 -10.54 11.65 24.06
CA THR A 408 -9.91 11.26 25.33
C THR A 408 -10.95 10.82 26.37
N ALA A 409 -10.58 9.86 27.22
CA ALA A 409 -11.34 9.49 28.41
C ALA A 409 -10.46 9.52 29.66
N ASN A 410 -10.99 10.05 30.76
CA ASN A 410 -10.29 10.18 32.04
C ASN A 410 -10.83 9.19 33.07
N PHE A 411 -9.91 8.58 33.82
CA PHE A 411 -10.21 7.57 34.83
C PHE A 411 -9.51 7.94 36.14
N ALA A 412 -10.27 8.03 37.22
CA ALA A 412 -9.72 8.10 38.57
C ALA A 412 -9.39 6.68 39.04
N LEU A 413 -8.16 6.47 39.52
CA LEU A 413 -7.68 5.17 40.00
C LEU A 413 -7.44 5.21 41.50
N SER A 414 -7.25 4.04 42.11
CA SER A 414 -6.96 3.94 43.54
C SER A 414 -5.60 4.56 43.87
N ASN A 415 -5.55 5.29 45.00
CA ASN A 415 -4.32 5.90 45.49
C ASN A 415 -3.23 4.86 45.73
N GLN A 416 -1.99 5.23 45.42
CA GLN A 416 -0.81 4.39 45.62
C GLN A 416 0.11 4.99 46.68
N SER A 417 0.80 4.16 47.44
CA SER A 417 1.68 4.60 48.52
C SER A 417 3.13 4.21 48.25
N TYR A 418 4.05 5.06 48.69
CA TYR A 418 5.48 4.77 48.76
C TYR A 418 5.91 4.82 50.22
N LYS A 419 6.54 3.75 50.70
CA LYS A 419 7.09 3.65 52.06
C LYS A 419 8.50 3.04 51.97
N PRO A 420 9.55 3.86 51.79
CA PRO A 420 10.91 3.34 51.73
C PRO A 420 11.26 2.61 53.02
N GLN A 421 11.85 1.43 52.90
CA GLN A 421 12.37 0.69 54.05
C GLN A 421 13.58 1.44 54.61
N ALA A 422 13.57 1.77 55.90
CA ALA A 422 14.74 2.30 56.58
C ALA A 422 15.84 1.22 56.59
N THR A 423 17.02 1.54 56.08
CA THR A 423 18.19 0.66 56.21
C THR A 423 18.55 0.54 57.68
N PRO A 424 18.60 -0.67 58.27
CA PRO A 424 19.06 -0.83 59.64
C PRO A 424 20.56 -0.47 59.71
N THR A 425 20.89 0.62 60.40
CA THR A 425 22.29 0.96 60.71
C THR A 425 22.83 0.00 61.77
N PRO A 426 24.03 -0.59 61.58
CA PRO A 426 24.62 -1.53 62.54
C PRO A 426 24.98 -0.83 63.84
N ARG A 427 24.33 -1.21 64.95
CA ARG A 427 24.66 -0.71 66.30
C ARG A 427 25.89 -1.43 66.86
N ILE A 428 26.86 -0.67 67.36
CA ILE A 428 28.03 -1.24 68.08
C ILE A 428 27.61 -1.52 69.53
N THR A 429 27.46 -2.79 69.91
CA THR A 429 27.04 -3.21 71.26
C THR A 429 28.16 -3.74 72.14
N THR A 430 29.36 -3.94 71.58
CA THR A 430 30.51 -4.60 72.23
C THR A 430 30.89 -4.01 73.60
N TYR A 431 30.69 -2.71 73.80
CA TYR A 431 31.18 -1.99 74.99
C TYR A 431 30.14 -1.77 76.09
N ILE A 432 28.89 -2.19 75.89
CA ILE A 432 27.75 -1.88 76.78
C ILE A 432 27.96 -2.42 78.21
N ASN A 433 28.65 -3.55 78.35
CA ASN A 433 28.88 -4.20 79.64
C ASN A 433 30.20 -3.79 80.32
N GLU A 434 30.95 -2.84 79.74
CA GLU A 434 32.19 -2.36 80.38
C GLU A 434 31.88 -1.48 81.59
N THR A 435 32.58 -1.72 82.70
CA THR A 435 32.59 -0.80 83.84
C THR A 435 33.15 0.56 83.41
N ASN A 436 32.50 1.66 83.80
CA ASN A 436 32.93 3.01 83.47
C ASN A 436 34.28 3.35 84.13
N THR A 437 35.30 3.66 83.34
CA THR A 437 36.67 3.95 83.84
C THR A 437 36.97 5.44 84.00
N TYR A 438 36.04 6.33 83.64
CA TYR A 438 36.26 7.77 83.72
C TYR A 438 36.02 8.29 85.15
N PRO A 439 36.79 9.29 85.64
CA PRO A 439 36.61 9.84 86.98
C PRO A 439 35.20 10.39 87.21
N VAL A 440 34.59 9.99 88.32
CA VAL A 440 33.25 10.43 88.72
C VAL A 440 33.18 11.96 88.75
N GLY A 441 32.10 12.50 88.19
CA GLY A 441 31.87 13.94 88.12
C GLY A 441 32.47 14.67 86.92
N GLN A 442 33.17 13.97 86.03
CA GLN A 442 33.65 14.52 84.75
C GLN A 442 32.63 14.38 83.62
N CYS A 443 32.74 15.23 82.59
CA CYS A 443 31.88 15.17 81.40
C CYS A 443 31.94 13.81 80.70
N THR A 444 33.14 13.23 80.60
CA THR A 444 33.41 11.90 80.05
C THR A 444 32.73 10.78 80.85
N TRP A 445 32.75 10.86 82.18
CA TRP A 445 32.07 9.92 83.07
C TRP A 445 30.55 9.96 82.88
N ALA A 446 29.96 11.15 82.78
CA ALA A 446 28.53 11.28 82.57
C ALA A 446 28.10 10.71 81.23
N VAL A 447 28.84 11.01 80.15
CA VAL A 447 28.52 10.47 78.84
C VAL A 447 28.68 8.96 78.80
N LYS A 448 29.77 8.37 79.34
CA LYS A 448 29.89 6.89 79.41
C LYS A 448 28.77 6.24 80.25
N SER A 449 28.28 6.92 81.27
CA SER A 449 27.14 6.43 82.08
C SER A 449 25.80 6.50 81.33
N LEU A 450 25.58 7.54 80.53
CA LEU A 450 24.36 7.71 79.73
C LEU A 450 24.38 6.93 78.41
N ALA A 451 25.57 6.70 77.87
CA ALA A 451 25.84 6.03 76.61
C ALA A 451 26.83 4.87 76.83
N PRO A 452 26.43 3.78 77.52
CA PRO A 452 27.33 2.68 77.88
C PRO A 452 27.97 2.00 76.66
N TRP A 453 27.37 2.14 75.47
CA TRP A 453 27.87 1.65 74.20
C TRP A 453 29.18 2.32 73.71
N ILE A 454 29.55 3.49 74.23
CA ILE A 454 30.83 4.13 73.88
C ILE A 454 31.97 3.42 74.64
N PRO A 455 33.11 3.09 74.03
CA PRO A 455 34.19 2.40 74.73
C PRO A 455 34.83 3.27 75.82
N ASN A 456 35.43 2.61 76.81
CA ASN A 456 36.40 3.25 77.69
C ASN A 456 37.68 3.66 76.95
N TRP A 457 38.56 4.39 77.63
CA TRP A 457 39.91 4.76 77.15
C TRP A 457 39.95 5.64 75.89
N LEU A 458 38.96 6.53 75.69
CA LEU A 458 38.98 7.55 74.63
C LEU A 458 39.77 8.82 75.00
N GLY A 459 40.32 8.88 76.22
CA GLY A 459 41.07 10.02 76.72
C GLY A 459 40.17 11.22 77.07
N ASN A 460 40.73 12.42 76.94
CA ASN A 460 40.01 13.68 77.17
C ASN A 460 38.90 13.89 76.13
N ALA A 461 37.85 14.61 76.54
CA ALA A 461 36.65 14.85 75.75
C ALA A 461 36.95 15.31 74.32
N GLY A 462 37.92 16.20 74.10
CA GLY A 462 38.21 16.71 72.77
C GLY A 462 38.75 15.69 71.77
N GLY A 463 39.31 14.58 72.25
CA GLY A 463 39.78 13.47 71.41
C GLY A 463 38.70 12.44 71.07
N TRP A 464 37.51 12.52 71.68
CA TRP A 464 36.52 11.43 71.62
C TRP A 464 36.03 11.12 70.21
N ALA A 465 35.75 12.14 69.38
CA ALA A 465 35.29 11.91 68.02
C ALA A 465 36.33 11.15 67.18
N THR A 466 37.60 11.57 67.24
CA THR A 466 38.72 10.93 66.53
C THR A 466 38.96 9.50 67.03
N ASN A 467 39.01 9.31 68.35
CA ASN A 467 39.31 8.02 68.95
C ASN A 467 38.16 7.01 68.80
N ALA A 468 36.90 7.47 68.87
CA ALA A 468 35.74 6.64 68.59
C ALA A 468 35.70 6.24 67.10
N LYS A 469 36.00 7.17 66.19
CA LYS A 469 36.11 6.88 64.76
C LYS A 469 37.17 5.81 64.47
N ALA A 470 38.33 5.88 65.13
CA ALA A 470 39.38 4.86 65.02
C ALA A 470 38.93 3.47 65.51
N LYS A 471 37.94 3.40 66.41
CA LYS A 471 37.31 2.17 66.89
C LYS A 471 36.07 1.75 66.09
N GLY A 472 35.84 2.35 64.92
CA GLY A 472 34.78 1.97 63.98
C GLY A 472 33.45 2.71 64.18
N PHE A 473 33.35 3.66 65.10
CA PHE A 473 32.13 4.45 65.26
C PHE A 473 31.97 5.45 64.12
N ARG A 474 30.73 5.62 63.67
CA ARG A 474 30.39 6.69 62.73
C ARG A 474 30.37 8.02 63.47
N THR A 475 31.03 9.02 62.88
CA THR A 475 31.01 10.40 63.35
C THR A 475 30.44 11.31 62.27
N GLY A 476 29.79 12.41 62.66
CA GLY A 476 29.25 13.38 61.70
C GLY A 476 28.92 14.72 62.33
N SER A 477 28.29 15.61 61.55
CA SER A 477 27.97 16.98 61.96
C SER A 477 26.47 17.20 62.24
N THR A 478 25.63 16.17 62.07
CA THR A 478 24.19 16.26 62.28
C THR A 478 23.83 15.70 63.66
N PRO A 479 23.20 16.47 64.56
CA PRO A 479 22.76 15.96 65.85
C PRO A 479 21.67 14.90 65.67
N ARG A 480 21.73 13.86 66.50
CA ARG A 480 20.69 12.83 66.62
C ARG A 480 20.44 12.53 68.08
N VAL A 481 19.18 12.34 68.48
CA VAL A 481 18.86 11.86 69.83
C VAL A 481 19.61 10.55 70.08
N GLY A 482 20.32 10.49 71.21
CA GLY A 482 21.17 9.36 71.59
C GLY A 482 22.59 9.39 71.03
N SER A 483 22.96 10.40 70.24
CA SER A 483 24.37 10.65 69.87
C SER A 483 25.15 11.35 70.98
N ILE A 484 26.47 11.28 70.91
CA ILE A 484 27.38 12.01 71.81
C ILE A 484 27.87 13.25 71.08
N ALA A 485 27.57 14.43 71.60
CA ALA A 485 28.14 15.69 71.13
C ALA A 485 29.56 15.86 71.69
N VAL A 486 30.52 16.19 70.82
CA VAL A 486 31.93 16.40 71.14
C VAL A 486 32.33 17.80 70.71
N TRP A 487 32.72 18.64 71.66
CA TRP A 487 33.29 19.97 71.42
C TRP A 487 34.80 19.92 71.68
N PRO A 488 35.64 19.82 70.65
CA PRO A 488 37.08 19.59 70.82
C PRO A 488 37.83 20.78 71.44
N ASN A 489 37.33 22.00 71.22
CA ASN A 489 38.01 23.23 71.62
C ASN A 489 37.40 23.87 72.89
N ASP A 490 36.39 23.25 73.49
CA ASP A 490 35.76 23.72 74.73
C ASP A 490 36.63 23.33 75.96
N GLY A 491 36.29 23.86 77.15
CA GLY A 491 36.86 23.40 78.42
C GLY A 491 38.37 23.66 78.58
N GLY A 492 38.90 24.74 78.00
CA GLY A 492 40.30 25.14 78.18
C GLY A 492 41.33 24.20 77.52
N GLY A 493 40.95 23.52 76.44
CA GLY A 493 41.82 22.62 75.67
C GLY A 493 41.67 21.12 76.00
N TYR A 494 40.90 20.77 77.02
CA TYR A 494 40.52 19.37 77.30
C TYR A 494 39.34 18.89 76.44
N GLY A 495 38.58 19.83 75.87
CA GLY A 495 37.31 19.59 75.18
C GLY A 495 36.16 19.33 76.15
N HIS A 496 34.96 19.17 75.58
CA HIS A 496 33.75 18.83 76.33
C HIS A 496 32.90 17.80 75.58
N VAL A 497 32.19 16.94 76.32
CA VAL A 497 31.27 15.95 75.75
C VAL A 497 29.93 15.93 76.48
N ALA A 498 28.85 15.72 75.73
CA ALA A 498 27.50 15.59 76.29
C ALA A 498 26.65 14.57 75.52
N TYR A 499 25.60 14.06 76.14
CA TYR A 499 24.65 13.12 75.53
C TYR A 499 23.42 13.87 75.00
N VAL A 500 23.12 13.74 73.71
CA VAL A 500 22.01 14.46 73.06
C VAL A 500 20.68 13.82 73.42
N THR A 501 19.78 14.58 74.04
CA THR A 501 18.44 14.09 74.44
C THR A 501 17.35 14.49 73.46
N ASP A 502 17.46 15.64 72.81
CA ASP A 502 16.42 16.19 71.92
C ASP A 502 17.06 16.99 70.78
N VAL A 503 16.45 16.92 69.59
CA VAL A 503 16.92 17.62 68.38
C VAL A 503 15.73 18.27 67.69
N ALA A 504 15.74 19.60 67.58
CA ALA A 504 14.78 20.34 66.76
C ALA A 504 15.38 20.71 65.39
N SER A 505 16.67 21.05 65.36
CA SER A 505 17.44 21.31 64.14
C SER A 505 18.95 21.17 64.42
N ASN A 506 19.79 21.33 63.38
CA ASN A 506 21.26 21.32 63.53
C ASN A 506 21.79 22.40 64.49
N THR A 507 21.03 23.48 64.70
CA THR A 507 21.41 24.63 65.53
C THR A 507 20.55 24.72 66.80
N ARG A 508 19.81 23.66 67.15
CA ARG A 508 18.91 23.66 68.31
C ARG A 508 18.74 22.25 68.87
N ILE A 509 19.47 21.97 69.94
CA ILE A 509 19.47 20.67 70.64
C ILE A 509 19.28 20.84 72.14
N GLN A 510 18.95 19.75 72.84
CA GLN A 510 19.13 19.61 74.29
C GLN A 510 20.11 18.46 74.59
N VAL A 511 20.85 18.58 75.70
CA VAL A 511 21.81 17.57 76.13
C VAL A 511 21.72 17.30 77.64
N LYS A 512 22.18 16.11 78.05
CA LYS A 512 22.57 15.81 79.43
C LYS A 512 24.09 15.69 79.52
N GLU A 513 24.67 16.29 80.55
CA GLU A 513 26.12 16.38 80.74
C GLU A 513 26.48 16.45 82.23
N SER A 514 27.77 16.51 82.54
CA SER A 514 28.33 16.75 83.87
C SER A 514 29.60 17.60 83.73
N ASN A 515 30.05 18.17 84.84
CA ASN A 515 31.12 19.15 84.94
C ASN A 515 30.88 20.41 84.10
N TYR A 516 29.62 20.85 84.02
CA TYR A 516 29.26 22.09 83.37
C TYR A 516 29.15 23.21 84.41
N ALA A 517 29.92 24.28 84.22
CA ALA A 517 30.01 25.42 85.15
C ALA A 517 30.28 24.99 86.62
N GLY A 518 31.09 23.94 86.81
CA GLY A 518 31.43 23.39 88.13
C GLY A 518 30.42 22.39 88.72
N ASN A 519 29.31 22.12 88.04
CA ASN A 519 28.30 21.15 88.52
C ASN A 519 28.67 19.73 88.08
N GLN A 520 29.01 18.87 89.04
CA GLN A 520 29.53 17.51 88.78
C GLN A 520 28.47 16.40 88.72
N TYR A 521 27.19 16.70 88.95
CA TYR A 521 26.10 15.72 88.77
C TYR A 521 25.60 15.70 87.32
N ILE A 522 24.91 14.63 86.93
CA ILE A 522 24.36 14.49 85.57
C ILE A 522 23.01 15.21 85.49
N ALA A 523 22.91 16.26 84.67
CA ALA A 523 21.66 16.96 84.42
C ALA A 523 21.64 17.62 83.03
N ASN A 524 20.50 18.19 82.68
CA ASN A 524 20.40 19.13 81.56
C ASN A 524 20.62 20.54 82.09
N PHE A 525 21.78 21.13 81.78
CA PHE A 525 22.14 22.46 82.27
C PHE A 525 21.84 23.59 81.27
N ARG A 526 21.63 23.26 80.00
CA ARG A 526 21.57 24.26 78.90
C ARG A 526 20.16 24.46 78.32
N GLY A 527 19.22 23.53 78.55
CA GLY A 527 17.94 23.54 77.86
C GLY A 527 18.12 23.45 76.35
N TRP A 528 17.31 24.19 75.58
CA TRP A 528 17.51 24.35 74.14
C TRP A 528 18.62 25.37 73.85
N PHE A 529 19.67 24.94 73.15
CA PHE A 529 20.78 25.81 72.79
C PHE A 529 21.33 25.50 71.39
N ASN A 530 22.13 26.42 70.86
CA ASN A 530 22.87 26.23 69.61
C ASN A 530 24.24 25.58 69.88
N PRO A 531 24.46 24.33 69.46
CA PRO A 531 25.72 23.63 69.72
C PRO A 531 26.89 24.14 68.87
N LEU A 532 26.63 24.96 67.85
CA LEU A 532 27.64 25.55 66.97
C LEU A 532 28.07 26.96 67.40
N ASP A 533 27.53 27.47 68.52
CA ASP A 533 27.93 28.79 69.01
C ASP A 533 29.44 28.83 69.29
N SER A 534 30.08 29.92 68.88
CA SER A 534 31.49 30.21 69.14
C SER A 534 31.84 30.14 70.63
N PHE A 535 30.87 30.40 71.52
CA PHE A 535 31.02 30.25 72.96
C PHE A 535 31.47 28.83 73.36
N TRP A 536 31.09 27.79 72.60
CA TRP A 536 31.46 26.38 72.82
C TRP A 536 32.65 25.91 71.97
N GLY A 537 33.46 26.84 71.47
CA GLY A 537 34.58 26.54 70.58
C GLY A 537 34.21 26.36 69.11
N GLY A 538 32.98 26.73 68.72
CA GLY A 538 32.53 26.92 67.33
C GLY A 538 32.50 25.67 66.45
N SER A 539 32.79 24.50 67.00
CA SER A 539 32.79 23.22 66.28
C SER A 539 32.27 22.11 67.16
N VAL A 540 31.36 21.30 66.61
CA VAL A 540 30.80 20.13 67.29
C VAL A 540 30.83 18.95 66.32
N THR A 541 31.22 17.79 66.83
CA THR A 541 31.12 16.51 66.12
C THR A 541 30.26 15.56 66.93
N TYR A 542 29.42 14.79 66.26
CA TYR A 542 28.55 13.80 66.89
C TYR A 542 29.08 12.40 66.66
N ILE A 543 29.14 11.58 67.70
CA ILE A 543 29.39 10.14 67.61
C ILE A 543 28.04 9.43 67.66
N TYR A 544 27.76 8.58 66.67
CA TYR A 544 26.49 7.87 66.58
C TYR A 544 26.59 6.46 67.18
N PRO A 545 25.52 5.97 67.82
CA PRO A 545 25.47 4.58 68.28
C PRO A 545 25.41 3.56 67.12
N ASP A 546 25.14 4.03 65.89
CA ASP A 546 24.87 3.26 64.66
C ASP A 546 25.18 4.00 63.34
#